data_AF-A0A844C539-F1
#
_entry.id   AF-A0A844C539-F1
#
_cell.length_a   1.000
_cell.length_b   1.000
_cell.length_c   1.000
_cell.angle_alpha   90.00
_cell.angle_beta   90.00
_cell.angle_gamma   90.00
#
_symmetry.space_group_name_H-M   'P 1'
#
loop_
_entity.id
_entity.type
_entity.pdbx_description
1 polymer ?
#
loop_
_entity_poly.entity_id
_entity_poly.type
_entity_poly.pdbx_seq_one_letter_code
_entity_poly.pdbx_strand_id
1 'polypeptide(L)'
;MEAKHIQLVAAGPDEKVWIAEITDEDETFKLKRDFLPEQESGIWDIYPGWYQIQGLVPGLEPFQKEYVKVEHGEMTRFLNFRWMLQELPKIKAYEPQRLERVKHQLHLELDEIKAAVPFEPVAEEIERQKEDLDFLENSSQAIAGLGMLRQRKASMIKQYTEYFQYWEEQW
;
A
#
# COMPACT_ATOMS: atom_id res chain seq x y z
N MET A 1 3.60 10.24 9.25
CA MET A 1 2.65 10.88 8.33
C MET A 1 1.27 10.32 8.61
N GLU A 2 0.24 11.14 8.66
CA GLU A 2 -1.13 10.68 8.89
C GLU A 2 -1.71 10.09 7.61
N ALA A 3 -2.28 8.88 7.70
CA ALA A 3 -2.96 8.22 6.59
C ALA A 3 -4.41 8.73 6.51
N LYS A 4 -4.95 8.82 5.30
CA LYS A 4 -6.39 8.98 5.08
C LYS A 4 -6.94 7.71 4.47
N HIS A 5 -7.99 7.17 5.09
CA HIS A 5 -8.71 6.05 4.54
C HIS A 5 -9.68 6.55 3.48
N ILE A 6 -9.65 5.93 2.31
CA ILE A 6 -10.67 6.09 1.28
C ILE A 6 -11.37 4.75 1.10
N GLN A 7 -12.69 4.80 1.08
CA GLN A 7 -13.52 3.66 0.72
C GLN A 7 -14.04 3.88 -0.70
N LEU A 8 -13.71 2.95 -1.59
CA LEU A 8 -14.16 2.97 -2.97
C LEU A 8 -15.01 1.74 -3.27
N VAL A 9 -16.08 1.97 -4.01
CA VAL A 9 -16.91 0.92 -4.61
C VAL A 9 -16.85 1.04 -6.13
N ALA A 10 -17.27 -0.02 -6.83
CA ALA A 10 -17.40 0.03 -8.28
C ALA A 10 -18.53 0.99 -8.67
N ALA A 11 -18.32 1.85 -9.68
CA ALA A 11 -19.37 2.74 -10.16
C ALA A 11 -20.40 2.01 -11.05
N GLY A 12 -20.09 0.77 -11.46
CA GLY A 12 -20.98 -0.11 -12.23
C GLY A 12 -20.57 -1.60 -12.10
N PRO A 13 -21.39 -2.53 -12.62
CA PRO A 13 -21.24 -3.98 -12.42
C PRO A 13 -19.91 -4.57 -12.88
N ASP A 14 -19.26 -3.94 -13.86
CA ASP A 14 -18.01 -4.40 -14.48
C ASP A 14 -16.84 -3.44 -14.26
N GLU A 15 -17.03 -2.39 -13.45
CA GLU A 15 -15.96 -1.43 -13.19
C GLU A 15 -14.99 -1.94 -12.14
N LYS A 16 -13.70 -1.97 -12.49
CA LYS A 16 -12.63 -2.25 -11.53
C LYS A 16 -12.46 -1.08 -10.58
N VAL A 17 -12.10 -1.38 -9.34
CA VAL A 17 -11.75 -0.38 -8.32
C VAL A 17 -10.26 -0.51 -8.04
N TRP A 18 -9.54 0.62 -8.05
CA TRP A 18 -8.12 0.62 -7.74
C TRP A 18 -7.60 2.03 -7.50
N ILE A 19 -6.47 2.10 -6.79
CA ILE A 19 -5.68 3.30 -6.58
C ILE A 19 -4.26 2.99 -7.00
N ALA A 20 -3.68 3.84 -7.85
CA ALA A 20 -2.27 3.77 -8.19
C ALA A 20 -1.58 5.07 -7.81
N GLU A 21 -0.45 4.98 -7.13
CA GLU A 21 0.43 6.13 -6.91
C GLU A 21 1.31 6.32 -8.15
N ILE A 22 1.49 7.58 -8.57
CA ILE A 22 2.43 7.95 -9.60
C ILE A 22 3.79 8.11 -8.96
N THR A 23 4.73 7.24 -9.32
CA THR A 23 5.98 7.08 -8.56
C THR A 23 7.21 7.57 -9.29
N ASP A 24 7.21 7.48 -10.62
CA ASP A 24 8.32 7.86 -11.48
C ASP A 24 7.82 8.14 -12.91
N GLU A 25 8.76 8.40 -13.82
CA GLU A 25 8.54 8.41 -15.25
C GLU A 25 8.57 6.98 -15.81
N ASP A 26 7.79 6.75 -16.85
CA ASP A 26 7.81 5.51 -17.64
C ASP A 26 8.17 5.86 -19.09
N GLU A 27 9.10 5.13 -19.71
CA GLU A 27 9.58 5.49 -21.06
C GLU A 27 8.45 5.45 -22.11
N THR A 28 7.51 4.51 -21.95
CA THR A 28 6.42 4.23 -22.89
C THR A 28 5.19 5.08 -22.57
N PHE A 29 4.75 5.06 -21.31
CA PHE A 29 3.50 5.67 -20.84
C PHE A 29 3.69 7.03 -20.17
N LYS A 30 4.93 7.51 -20.02
CA LYS A 30 5.37 8.76 -19.38
C LYS A 30 5.16 8.85 -17.87
N LEU A 31 4.23 8.09 -17.31
CA LEU A 31 3.99 8.01 -15.87
C LEU A 31 4.05 6.54 -15.42
N LYS A 32 4.96 6.24 -14.51
CA LYS A 32 5.00 4.96 -13.80
C LYS A 32 3.91 4.97 -12.73
N ARG A 33 3.21 3.85 -12.61
CA ARG A 33 2.08 3.65 -11.71
C ARG A 33 2.33 2.42 -10.85
N ASP A 34 2.38 2.60 -9.54
CA ASP A 34 2.42 1.52 -8.58
C ASP A 34 1.03 1.39 -7.94
N PHE A 35 0.36 0.25 -8.18
CA PHE A 35 -0.96 -0.02 -7.64
C PHE A 35 -0.86 -0.29 -6.14
N LEU A 36 -1.61 0.48 -5.35
CA LEU A 36 -1.60 0.35 -3.92
C LEU A 36 -2.43 -0.87 -3.49
N PRO A 37 -1.92 -1.70 -2.57
CA PRO A 37 -2.71 -2.78 -2.01
C PRO A 37 -3.84 -2.21 -1.14
N GLU A 38 -4.99 -2.87 -1.21
CA GLU A 38 -6.09 -2.67 -0.26
C GLU A 38 -5.59 -2.92 1.18
N GLN A 39 -6.07 -2.15 2.14
CA GLN A 39 -5.93 -2.45 3.57
C GLN A 39 -6.96 -3.49 3.98
N GLU A 40 -8.20 -3.26 3.55
CA GLU A 40 -9.34 -4.16 3.64
C GLU A 40 -10.13 -4.06 2.35
N SER A 41 -11.09 -4.97 2.14
CA SER A 41 -11.86 -4.99 0.88
C SER A 41 -12.50 -3.63 0.59
N GLY A 42 -12.04 -2.99 -0.49
CA GLY A 42 -12.52 -1.68 -0.93
C GLY A 42 -12.01 -0.48 -0.11
N ILE A 43 -11.03 -0.66 0.77
CA ILE A 43 -10.45 0.39 1.62
C ILE A 43 -8.96 0.51 1.32
N TRP A 44 -8.51 1.74 1.05
CA TRP A 44 -7.10 2.06 0.84
C TRP A 44 -6.63 3.16 1.78
N ASP A 45 -5.37 3.08 2.16
CA ASP A 45 -4.65 4.17 2.80
C ASP A 45 -4.05 5.09 1.74
N ILE A 46 -4.39 6.37 1.80
CA ILE A 46 -3.84 7.42 0.98
C ILE A 46 -3.01 8.37 1.85
N TYR A 47 -1.86 8.76 1.33
CA TYR A 47 -0.93 9.68 1.98
C TYR A 47 -0.68 10.89 1.07
N PRO A 48 0.06 11.92 1.53
CA PRO A 48 0.55 12.93 0.61
C PRO A 48 1.26 12.30 -0.60
N GLY A 49 0.90 12.73 -1.81
CA GLY A 49 1.36 12.09 -3.04
C GLY A 49 0.49 12.40 -4.25
N TRP A 50 0.79 11.72 -5.35
CA TRP A 50 0.12 11.89 -6.63
C TRP A 50 -0.46 10.56 -7.07
N TYR A 51 -1.74 10.53 -7.44
CA TYR A 51 -2.44 9.28 -7.68
C TYR A 51 -3.24 9.32 -8.98
N GLN A 52 -3.54 8.12 -9.49
CA GLN A 52 -4.61 7.87 -10.43
C GLN A 52 -5.63 6.94 -9.75
N ILE A 53 -6.90 7.33 -9.76
CA ILE A 53 -7.96 6.61 -9.04
C ILE A 53 -9.06 6.17 -10.01
N GLN A 54 -9.54 4.94 -9.83
CA GLN A 54 -10.77 4.44 -10.45
C GLN A 54 -11.70 3.91 -9.36
N GLY A 55 -12.94 4.38 -9.35
CA GLY A 55 -13.98 3.92 -8.44
C GLY A 55 -14.94 5.02 -8.04
N LEU A 56 -15.74 4.76 -7.03
CA LEU A 56 -16.75 5.69 -6.51
C LEU A 56 -16.63 5.78 -5.00
N VAL A 57 -16.49 7.00 -4.48
CA VAL A 57 -16.81 7.27 -3.07
C VAL A 57 -18.31 7.54 -3.00
N PRO A 58 -19.09 6.79 -2.18
CA PRO A 58 -20.52 6.99 -2.06
C PRO A 58 -20.88 8.46 -1.77
N GLY A 59 -21.76 9.04 -2.59
CA GLY A 59 -22.19 10.44 -2.46
C GLY A 59 -21.32 11.47 -3.17
N LEU A 60 -20.23 11.07 -3.85
CA LEU A 60 -19.40 11.94 -4.68
C LEU A 60 -19.45 11.55 -6.17
N GLU A 61 -18.93 12.42 -7.04
CA GLU A 61 -18.73 12.06 -8.44
C GLU A 61 -17.67 10.95 -8.57
N PRO A 62 -17.90 9.94 -9.45
CA PRO A 62 -16.96 8.84 -9.66
C PRO A 62 -15.58 9.33 -10.10
N PHE A 63 -14.54 8.63 -9.67
CA PHE A 63 -13.19 8.72 -10.20
C PHE A 63 -13.09 7.83 -11.44
N GLN A 64 -12.86 8.44 -12.61
CA GLN A 64 -12.70 7.72 -13.89
C GLN A 64 -11.26 7.84 -14.39
N LYS A 65 -10.37 6.97 -13.89
CA LYS A 65 -8.91 7.05 -14.11
C LYS A 65 -8.38 8.45 -13.84
N GLU A 66 -8.92 9.08 -12.81
CA GLU A 66 -8.75 10.50 -12.53
C GLU A 66 -7.41 10.74 -11.83
N TYR A 67 -6.66 11.74 -12.28
CA TYR A 67 -5.46 12.15 -11.57
C TYR A 67 -5.82 13.08 -10.41
N VAL A 68 -5.24 12.79 -9.26
CA VAL A 68 -5.43 13.56 -8.03
C VAL A 68 -4.09 13.80 -7.35
N LYS A 69 -4.00 14.90 -6.60
CA LYS A 69 -2.89 15.17 -5.69
C LYS A 69 -3.45 15.23 -4.28
N VAL A 70 -2.75 14.61 -3.34
CA VAL A 70 -3.07 14.68 -1.92
C VAL A 70 -1.95 15.40 -1.21
N GLU A 71 -2.29 16.41 -0.43
CA GLU A 71 -1.34 17.24 0.30
C GLU A 71 -2.06 17.89 1.48
N HIS A 72 -1.41 17.95 2.65
CA HIS A 72 -2.01 18.53 3.88
C HIS A 72 -3.41 17.98 4.22
N GLY A 73 -3.67 16.72 3.85
CA GLY A 73 -4.97 16.07 4.06
C GLY A 73 -6.05 16.48 3.05
N GLU A 74 -5.78 17.33 2.08
CA GLU A 74 -6.75 17.67 1.04
C GLU A 74 -6.46 16.91 -0.24
N MET A 75 -7.51 16.49 -0.94
CA MET A 75 -7.42 15.85 -2.25
C MET A 75 -7.86 16.82 -3.33
N THR A 76 -6.92 17.25 -4.17
CA THR A 76 -7.20 18.04 -5.36
C THR A 76 -7.52 17.11 -6.52
N ARG A 77 -8.73 17.26 -7.06
CA ARG A 77 -9.35 16.45 -8.12
C ARG A 77 -9.20 17.08 -9.51
N PHE A 78 -9.56 16.31 -10.54
CA PHE A 78 -9.63 16.72 -11.95
C PHE A 78 -8.30 17.25 -12.52
N LEU A 79 -7.17 16.72 -12.04
CA LEU A 79 -5.87 17.07 -12.56
C LEU A 79 -5.69 16.42 -13.93
N ASN A 80 -5.10 17.15 -14.87
CA ASN A 80 -4.87 16.64 -16.21
C ASN A 80 -3.47 16.02 -16.34
N PHE A 81 -3.31 15.20 -17.37
CA PHE A 81 -2.05 14.51 -17.65
C PHE A 81 -0.85 15.46 -17.81
N ARG A 82 -1.03 16.62 -18.47
CA ARG A 82 0.05 17.61 -18.66
C ARG A 82 0.51 18.19 -17.32
N TRP A 83 -0.43 18.44 -16.41
CA TRP A 83 -0.12 18.90 -15.06
C TRP A 83 0.69 17.83 -14.29
N MET A 84 0.31 16.56 -14.41
CA MET A 84 1.07 15.45 -13.81
C MET A 84 2.50 15.37 -14.34
N LEU A 85 2.72 15.56 -15.65
CA LEU A 85 4.06 15.60 -16.23
C LEU A 85 4.91 16.75 -15.68
N GLN A 86 4.30 17.89 -15.35
CA GLN A 86 5.01 19.03 -14.75
C GLN A 86 5.44 18.75 -13.31
N GLU A 87 4.71 17.89 -12.60
CA GLU A 87 5.02 17.50 -11.22
C GLU A 87 6.03 16.35 -11.13
N LEU A 88 6.41 15.71 -12.24
CA LEU A 88 7.38 14.60 -12.26
C LEU A 88 8.67 14.88 -11.45
N PRO A 89 9.30 16.06 -11.51
CA PRO A 89 10.47 16.35 -10.68
C PRO A 89 10.18 16.23 -9.17
N LYS A 90 9.00 16.65 -8.72
CA LYS A 90 8.57 16.54 -7.32
C LYS A 90 8.22 15.10 -6.95
N ILE A 91 7.54 14.38 -7.86
CA ILE A 91 7.21 12.97 -7.70
C ILE A 91 8.48 12.13 -7.48
N LYS A 92 9.51 12.34 -8.31
CA LYS A 92 10.81 11.66 -8.20
C LYS A 92 11.54 12.06 -6.92
N ALA A 93 11.53 13.34 -6.57
CA ALA A 93 12.15 13.84 -5.34
C ALA A 93 11.47 13.33 -4.06
N TYR A 94 10.22 12.88 -4.14
CA TYR A 94 9.45 12.35 -3.01
C TYR A 94 9.70 10.86 -2.74
N GLU A 95 10.52 10.20 -3.57
CA GLU A 95 10.80 8.76 -3.45
C GLU A 95 11.32 8.33 -2.07
N PRO A 96 12.27 9.03 -1.42
CA PRO A 96 12.73 8.64 -0.08
C PRO A 96 11.60 8.64 0.95
N GLN A 97 10.74 9.66 0.95
CA GLN A 97 9.61 9.77 1.87
C GLN A 97 8.59 8.67 1.60
N ARG A 98 8.36 8.32 0.33
CA ARG A 98 7.48 7.23 -0.08
C ARG A 98 8.03 5.88 0.37
N LEU A 99 9.31 5.62 0.18
CA LEU A 99 9.97 4.38 0.60
C LEU A 99 9.85 4.21 2.13
N GLU A 100 10.24 5.21 2.90
CA GLU A 100 10.16 5.18 4.37
C GLU A 100 8.73 4.96 4.87
N ARG A 101 7.75 5.60 4.21
CA ARG A 101 6.33 5.38 4.50
C ARG A 101 5.92 3.92 4.31
N VAL A 102 6.29 3.32 3.18
CA VAL A 102 5.88 1.95 2.84
C VAL A 102 6.62 0.92 3.71
N LYS A 103 7.89 1.17 4.06
CA LYS A 103 8.62 0.39 5.08
C LYS A 103 7.87 0.42 6.41
N HIS A 104 7.48 1.61 6.87
CA HIS A 104 6.70 1.74 8.10
C HIS A 104 5.36 0.95 8.03
N GLN A 105 4.66 0.95 6.89
CA GLN A 105 3.47 0.12 6.72
C GLN A 105 3.79 -1.38 6.84
N LEU A 106 4.87 -1.86 6.20
CA LEU A 106 5.33 -3.23 6.34
C LEU A 106 5.64 -3.61 7.79
N HIS A 107 6.30 -2.72 8.54
CA HIS A 107 6.53 -2.93 9.98
C HIS A 107 5.23 -3.14 10.75
N LEU A 108 4.21 -2.31 10.50
CA LEU A 108 2.91 -2.44 11.17
C LEU A 108 2.23 -3.78 10.86
N GLU A 109 2.22 -4.20 9.59
CA GLU A 109 1.65 -5.50 9.21
C GLU A 109 2.39 -6.68 9.86
N LEU A 110 3.72 -6.59 9.95
CA LEU A 110 4.56 -7.58 10.62
C LEU A 110 4.33 -7.60 12.14
N ASP A 111 4.17 -6.43 12.76
CA ASP A 111 3.80 -6.31 14.18
C ASP A 111 2.45 -6.94 14.49
N GLU A 112 1.46 -6.79 13.61
CA GLU A 112 0.16 -7.46 13.76
C GLU A 112 0.29 -8.99 13.72
N ILE A 113 1.14 -9.54 12.84
CA ILE A 113 1.41 -10.98 12.78
C ILE A 113 2.07 -11.47 14.08
N LYS A 114 3.11 -10.75 14.54
CA LYS A 114 3.81 -11.05 15.79
C LYS A 114 2.88 -10.99 17.00
N ALA A 115 1.98 -10.02 17.06
CA ALA A 115 1.00 -9.90 18.14
C ALA A 115 -0.06 -11.02 18.10
N ALA A 116 -0.47 -11.45 16.90
CA ALA A 116 -1.45 -12.53 16.72
C ALA A 116 -0.87 -13.93 17.04
N VAL A 117 0.45 -14.09 16.96
CA VAL A 117 1.14 -15.37 17.11
C VAL A 117 2.26 -15.24 18.14
N PRO A 118 1.95 -15.36 19.44
CA PRO A 118 2.89 -15.04 20.53
C PRO A 118 3.88 -16.18 20.83
N PHE A 119 4.54 -16.71 19.81
CA PHE A 119 5.60 -17.71 19.94
C PHE A 119 6.97 -17.08 19.66
N GLU A 120 7.96 -17.32 20.53
CA GLU A 120 9.30 -16.71 20.42
C GLU A 120 9.96 -16.91 19.05
N PRO A 121 9.94 -18.12 18.43
CA PRO A 121 10.56 -18.29 17.10
C PRO A 121 9.87 -17.47 16.00
N VAL A 122 8.57 -17.18 16.14
CA VAL A 122 7.84 -16.30 15.22
C VAL A 122 8.24 -14.85 15.46
N ALA A 123 8.40 -14.45 16.71
CA ALA A 123 8.87 -13.10 17.05
C ALA A 123 10.28 -12.83 16.48
N GLU A 124 11.22 -13.77 16.61
CA GLU A 124 12.57 -13.65 16.04
C GLU A 124 12.55 -13.56 14.51
N GLU A 125 11.77 -14.43 13.85
CA GLU A 125 11.60 -14.41 12.39
C GLU A 125 11.05 -13.07 11.89
N ILE A 126 10.04 -12.53 12.58
CA ILE A 126 9.43 -11.25 12.23
C ILE A 126 10.42 -10.09 12.42
N GLU A 127 11.21 -10.08 13.49
CA GLU A 127 12.23 -9.04 13.67
C GLU A 127 13.32 -9.12 12.59
N ARG A 128 13.73 -10.32 12.18
CA ARG A 128 14.66 -10.48 11.04
C ARG A 128 14.07 -9.93 9.74
N GLN A 129 12.80 -10.23 9.45
CA GLN A 129 12.13 -9.70 8.26
C GLN A 129 12.03 -8.17 8.26
N LYS A 130 11.86 -7.56 9.45
CA LYS A 130 11.89 -6.11 9.60
C LYS A 130 13.27 -5.52 9.30
N GLU A 131 14.34 -6.15 9.79
CA GLU A 131 15.72 -5.75 9.44
C GLU A 131 15.96 -5.87 7.93
N ASP A 132 15.40 -6.91 7.28
CA ASP A 132 15.52 -7.09 5.83
C ASP A 132 14.88 -5.93 5.03
N LEU A 133 13.91 -5.21 5.61
CA LEU A 133 13.28 -4.05 4.96
C LEU A 133 14.26 -2.88 4.77
N ASP A 134 15.31 -2.79 5.58
CA ASP A 134 16.31 -1.73 5.46
C ASP A 134 17.07 -1.79 4.13
N PHE A 135 17.19 -3.00 3.55
CA PHE A 135 17.86 -3.22 2.27
C PHE A 135 16.99 -2.93 1.04
N LEU A 136 15.70 -2.59 1.21
CA LEU A 136 14.86 -2.18 0.08
C LEU A 136 15.32 -0.83 -0.47
N GLU A 137 15.55 -0.79 -1.78
CA GLU A 137 16.14 0.36 -2.47
C GLU A 137 15.10 1.33 -3.05
N ASN A 138 13.88 0.87 -3.28
CA ASN A 138 12.80 1.70 -3.86
C ASN A 138 11.41 1.30 -3.39
N SER A 139 10.51 2.27 -3.46
CA SER A 139 9.13 2.17 -3.02
C SER A 139 8.32 1.16 -3.83
N SER A 140 8.59 0.96 -5.13
CA SER A 140 7.86 -0.01 -5.94
C SER A 140 8.04 -1.44 -5.42
N GLN A 141 9.27 -1.83 -5.05
CA GLN A 141 9.56 -3.12 -4.41
C GLN A 141 8.84 -3.23 -3.05
N ALA A 142 8.88 -2.17 -2.25
CA ALA A 142 8.21 -2.12 -0.96
C ALA A 142 6.68 -2.25 -1.10
N ILE A 143 6.06 -1.58 -2.07
CA ILE A 143 4.62 -1.63 -2.35
C ILE A 143 4.21 -3.04 -2.79
N ALA A 144 5.01 -3.68 -3.65
CA ALA A 144 4.77 -5.06 -4.06
C ALA A 144 4.86 -6.02 -2.86
N GLY A 145 5.86 -5.85 -2.00
CA GLY A 145 6.01 -6.62 -0.75
C GLY A 145 4.82 -6.44 0.18
N LEU A 146 4.36 -5.19 0.36
CA LEU A 146 3.18 -4.87 1.18
C LEU A 146 1.93 -5.57 0.67
N GLY A 147 1.71 -5.58 -0.65
CA GLY A 147 0.60 -6.29 -1.26
C GLY A 147 0.64 -7.80 -1.03
N MET A 148 1.83 -8.42 -1.16
CA MET A 148 1.99 -9.83 -0.87
C MET A 148 1.75 -10.16 0.61
N LEU A 149 2.27 -9.33 1.52
CA LEU A 149 2.11 -9.53 2.95
C LEU A 149 0.64 -9.42 3.36
N ARG A 150 -0.07 -8.37 2.94
CA ARG A 150 -1.50 -8.21 3.24
C ARG A 150 -2.35 -9.36 2.70
N GLN A 151 -2.07 -9.84 1.50
CA GLN A 151 -2.77 -10.97 0.91
C GLN A 151 -2.55 -12.28 1.70
N ARG A 152 -1.35 -12.50 2.22
CA ARG A 152 -0.96 -13.76 2.88
C ARG A 152 -1.11 -13.72 4.41
N LYS A 153 -1.25 -12.54 5.02
CA LYS A 153 -1.26 -12.31 6.48
C LYS A 153 -2.14 -13.31 7.22
N ALA A 154 -3.41 -13.43 6.84
CA ALA A 154 -4.35 -14.34 7.49
C ALA A 154 -3.91 -15.82 7.40
N SER A 155 -3.40 -16.24 6.24
CA SER A 155 -2.90 -17.61 6.06
C SER A 155 -1.61 -17.87 6.83
N MET A 156 -0.71 -16.87 6.92
CA MET A 156 0.53 -16.96 7.67
C MET A 156 0.24 -17.11 9.17
N ILE A 157 -0.63 -16.26 9.72
CA ILE A 157 -1.06 -16.34 11.13
C ILE A 157 -1.59 -17.75 11.43
N LYS A 158 -2.53 -18.24 10.61
CA LYS A 158 -3.10 -19.57 10.76
C LYS A 158 -2.02 -20.67 10.75
N GLN A 159 -1.12 -20.65 9.77
CA GLN A 159 -0.07 -21.66 9.63
C GLN A 159 0.89 -21.66 10.82
N TYR A 160 1.32 -20.49 11.29
CA TYR A 160 2.18 -20.42 12.47
C TYR A 160 1.47 -20.91 13.73
N THR A 161 0.21 -20.49 13.94
CA THR A 161 -0.57 -20.94 15.08
C THR A 161 -0.74 -22.46 15.09
N GLU A 162 -1.14 -23.06 13.98
CA GLU A 162 -1.31 -24.52 13.86
C GLU A 162 0.00 -25.28 14.10
N TYR A 163 1.11 -24.79 13.54
CA TYR A 163 2.41 -25.43 13.68
C TYR A 163 2.90 -25.46 15.14
N PHE A 164 2.84 -24.32 15.84
CA PHE A 164 3.38 -24.21 17.21
C PHE A 164 2.43 -24.76 18.27
N GLN A 165 1.11 -24.72 18.08
CA GLN A 165 0.17 -25.43 18.96
C GLN A 165 0.38 -26.94 18.90
N TYR A 166 0.54 -27.49 17.69
CA TYR A 166 0.87 -28.92 17.56
C TYR A 166 2.22 -29.26 18.20
N TRP A 167 3.21 -28.36 18.13
CA TRP A 167 4.50 -28.57 18.79
C TRP A 167 4.37 -28.57 20.32
N GLU A 168 3.62 -27.65 20.91
CA GLU A 168 3.36 -27.64 22.36
C GLU A 168 2.57 -28.87 22.84
N GLU A 169 1.67 -29.43 22.03
CA GLU A 169 0.91 -30.63 22.39
C GLU A 169 1.74 -31.93 22.37
N GLN A 170 2.86 -31.94 21.65
CA GLN A 170 3.73 -33.11 21.47
C GLN A 170 4.92 -33.14 22.45
N TRP A 171 5.11 -32.09 23.25
CA TRP A 171 6.23 -31.92 24.19
C TRP A 171 5.74 -31.63 25.61
#